data_AF-A0A4P6X777-F1
#
_entry.id   AF-A0A4P6X777-F1
#
_cell.length_a   1.000
_cell.length_b   1.000
_cell.length_c   1.000
_cell.angle_alpha   90.00
_cell.angle_beta   90.00
_cell.angle_gamma   90.00
#
_symmetry.space_group_name_H-M   'P 1'
#
loop_
_entity.id
_entity.type
_entity.pdbx_description
1 polymer ?
#
loop_
_entity_poly.entity_id
_entity_poly.type
_entity_poly.pdbx_seq_one_letter_code
_entity_poly.pdbx_strand_id
1 'polypeptide(L)'
;MAASLLLQFSVETMGLIAHPYTTLCVYPSSRPRSGPETEQAHWAVQPTAKQIAAMPAAHITGGARAMVYCKVAARGTLTGCTIEAVEPHRQEVRSSALGATALYRLTAEDRLKVRQSKQPPYVALVLVFPDKRGRLPTDCNPAFACAPYIIGPPRGKPRS
;
A
#
# COMPACT_ATOMS: atom_id res chain seq x y z
N MET A 1 -37.16 -23.34 65.29
CA MET A 1 -36.33 -24.02 64.27
C MET A 1 -36.00 -22.98 63.22
N ALA A 2 -34.76 -22.49 63.24
CA ALA A 2 -34.34 -21.26 62.57
C ALA A 2 -33.89 -21.51 61.13
N ALA A 3 -34.29 -20.59 60.25
CA ALA A 3 -33.90 -20.52 58.85
C ALA A 3 -32.41 -20.20 58.69
N SER A 4 -31.77 -20.78 57.68
CA SER A 4 -30.48 -20.32 57.18
C SER A 4 -30.50 -20.42 55.65
N LEU A 5 -30.74 -19.26 55.05
CA LEU A 5 -30.47 -18.96 53.65
C LEU A 5 -28.96 -18.91 53.45
N LEU A 6 -28.42 -19.70 52.52
CA LEU A 6 -27.10 -19.49 51.96
C LEU A 6 -27.24 -19.13 50.48
N LEU A 7 -26.84 -17.89 50.19
CA LEU A 7 -26.85 -17.21 48.91
C LEU A 7 -25.91 -17.89 47.91
N GLN A 8 -26.46 -18.27 46.75
CA GLN A 8 -25.68 -18.57 45.54
C GLN A 8 -25.17 -17.25 44.95
N PHE A 9 -23.87 -17.01 45.01
CA PHE A 9 -23.21 -15.98 44.21
C PHE A 9 -22.68 -16.60 42.91
N SER A 10 -23.35 -16.32 41.79
CA SER A 10 -22.82 -16.53 40.45
C SER A 10 -21.68 -15.55 40.20
N VAL A 11 -20.47 -16.07 39.97
CA VAL A 11 -19.35 -15.30 39.43
C VAL A 11 -19.28 -15.60 37.92
N GLU A 12 -20.04 -14.84 37.13
CA GLU A 12 -19.85 -14.81 35.68
C GLU A 12 -18.56 -14.06 35.38
N THR A 13 -17.49 -14.85 35.21
CA THR A 13 -16.20 -14.35 34.76
C THR A 13 -16.32 -14.07 33.27
N MET A 14 -16.64 -12.82 32.90
CA MET A 14 -16.52 -12.34 31.53
C MET A 14 -15.04 -12.31 31.14
N GLY A 15 -14.55 -13.45 30.64
CA GLY A 15 -13.25 -13.58 30.02
C GLY A 15 -13.21 -12.77 28.73
N LEU A 16 -12.71 -11.54 28.82
CA LEU A 16 -12.19 -10.83 27.65
C LEU A 16 -10.96 -11.58 27.14
N ILE A 17 -11.19 -12.51 26.19
CA ILE A 17 -10.13 -13.12 25.39
C ILE A 17 -9.57 -12.03 24.48
N ALA A 18 -8.62 -11.26 24.99
CA ALA A 18 -7.78 -10.39 24.19
C ALA A 18 -6.99 -11.28 23.21
N HIS A 19 -7.43 -11.32 21.95
CA HIS A 19 -6.76 -12.05 20.90
C HIS A 19 -5.39 -11.42 20.64
N PRO A 20 -4.26 -12.13 20.82
CA PRO A 20 -2.92 -11.55 20.70
C PRO A 20 -2.48 -11.24 19.24
N TYR A 21 -3.41 -11.19 18.29
CA TYR A 21 -3.11 -11.02 16.86
C TYR A 21 -3.80 -9.84 16.19
N THR A 22 -4.55 -9.02 16.94
CA THR A 22 -5.28 -7.90 16.35
C THR A 22 -4.61 -6.58 16.73
N THR A 23 -3.37 -6.38 16.30
CA THR A 23 -2.81 -5.03 16.17
C THR A 23 -3.44 -4.38 14.95
N LEU A 24 -4.69 -3.93 15.09
CA LEU A 24 -5.27 -2.98 14.16
C LEU A 24 -4.46 -1.69 14.29
N CYS A 25 -3.66 -1.37 13.27
CA CYS A 25 -3.19 0.00 13.06
C CYS A 25 -4.40 0.88 12.69
N VAL A 26 -5.27 1.17 13.67
CA VAL A 26 -6.28 2.23 13.53
C VAL A 26 -5.51 3.55 13.60
N TYR A 27 -5.14 4.09 12.44
CA TYR A 27 -4.77 5.49 12.36
C TYR A 27 -6.07 6.30 12.47
N PRO A 28 -6.27 7.16 13.48
CA PRO A 28 -7.34 8.15 13.45
C PRO A 28 -7.03 9.13 12.31
N SER A 29 -7.56 8.86 11.11
CA SER A 29 -7.45 9.71 9.93
C SER A 29 -8.37 10.93 10.03
N SER A 30 -8.23 11.75 11.08
CA SER A 30 -9.08 12.93 11.29
C SER A 30 -8.66 14.18 10.50
N ARG A 31 -7.86 14.03 9.44
CA ARG A 31 -7.74 15.10 8.43
C ARG A 31 -7.90 14.50 7.04
N PRO A 32 -9.09 14.59 6.41
CA PRO A 32 -9.12 14.58 4.96
C PRO A 32 -8.25 15.75 4.52
N ARG A 33 -7.05 15.46 4.03
CA ARG A 33 -6.28 16.46 3.31
C ARG A 33 -7.21 16.83 2.15
N SER A 34 -7.69 18.06 2.13
CA SER A 34 -8.50 18.64 1.05
C SER A 34 -7.65 18.80 -0.23
N GLY A 35 -6.99 17.71 -0.63
CA GLY A 35 -6.42 17.53 -1.94
C GLY A 35 -7.50 17.01 -2.88
N PRO A 36 -7.27 17.10 -4.20
CA PRO A 36 -8.16 16.48 -5.16
C PRO A 36 -8.37 15.02 -4.77
N GLU A 37 -9.62 14.59 -4.78
CA GLU A 37 -10.01 13.20 -4.58
C GLU A 37 -9.15 12.33 -5.49
N THR A 38 -8.31 11.49 -4.89
CA THR A 38 -7.43 10.61 -5.64
C THR A 38 -8.26 9.49 -6.23
N GLU A 39 -8.69 9.66 -7.48
CA GLU A 39 -9.33 8.60 -8.26
C GLU A 39 -8.35 7.41 -8.36
N GLN A 40 -8.85 6.21 -8.06
CA GLN A 40 -8.06 4.99 -8.18
C GLN A 40 -7.82 4.71 -9.67
N ALA A 41 -6.58 4.35 -10.02
CA ALA A 41 -6.25 3.95 -11.37
C ALA A 41 -6.86 2.58 -11.71
N HIS A 42 -7.47 2.48 -12.88
CA HIS A 42 -7.89 1.24 -13.50
C HIS A 42 -6.76 0.70 -14.37
N TRP A 43 -6.34 -0.52 -14.05
CA TRP A 43 -5.25 -1.19 -14.73
C TRP A 43 -5.80 -2.20 -15.72
N ALA A 44 -5.42 -2.07 -16.99
CA ALA A 44 -5.66 -3.11 -17.99
C ALA A 44 -4.81 -4.36 -17.72
N VAL A 45 -3.59 -4.17 -17.21
CA VAL A 45 -2.67 -5.25 -16.84
C VAL A 45 -2.03 -4.92 -15.51
N GLN A 46 -2.02 -5.90 -14.61
CA GLN A 46 -1.31 -5.86 -13.34
C GLN A 46 -0.39 -7.08 -13.25
N PRO A 47 0.74 -6.99 -12.53
CA PRO A 47 1.56 -8.15 -12.24
C PRO A 47 0.79 -9.16 -11.39
N THR A 48 0.95 -10.43 -11.72
CA THR A 48 0.41 -11.54 -10.92
C THR A 48 1.20 -11.70 -9.62
N ALA A 49 0.58 -12.29 -8.60
CA ALA A 49 1.26 -12.62 -7.35
C ALA A 49 2.53 -13.47 -7.59
N LYS A 50 2.51 -14.40 -8.55
CA LYS A 50 3.66 -15.22 -8.93
C LYS A 50 4.81 -14.36 -9.51
N GLN A 51 4.50 -13.37 -10.35
CA GLN A 51 5.50 -12.46 -10.88
C GLN A 51 6.13 -11.59 -9.79
N ILE A 52 5.33 -11.11 -8.83
CA ILE A 52 5.84 -10.35 -7.67
C ILE A 52 6.70 -11.24 -6.76
N ALA A 53 6.26 -12.47 -6.47
CA ALA A 53 6.97 -13.41 -5.61
C ALA A 53 8.31 -13.89 -6.19
N ALA A 54 8.47 -13.81 -7.52
CA ALA A 54 9.73 -14.12 -8.20
C ALA A 54 10.75 -12.97 -8.14
N MET A 55 10.38 -11.79 -7.63
CA MET A 55 11.29 -10.65 -7.54
C MET A 55 12.16 -10.72 -6.28
N PRO A 56 13.42 -10.23 -6.34
CA PRO A 56 14.33 -10.23 -5.19
C PRO A 56 13.74 -9.68 -3.90
N ALA A 57 12.92 -8.63 -3.98
CA ALA A 57 12.29 -8.01 -2.82
C ALA A 57 11.33 -8.93 -2.05
N ALA A 58 10.75 -9.96 -2.69
CA ALA A 58 9.89 -10.94 -2.01
C ALA A 58 10.67 -11.90 -1.09
N HIS A 59 12.00 -11.92 -1.20
CA HIS A 59 12.86 -12.73 -0.35
C HIS A 59 13.35 -11.99 0.91
N ILE A 60 13.00 -10.71 1.04
CA ILE A 60 13.33 -9.92 2.23
C ILE A 60 12.49 -10.39 3.42
N THR A 61 13.17 -10.63 4.53
CA THR A 61 12.51 -11.05 5.78
C THR A 61 11.61 -9.93 6.30
N GLY A 62 10.35 -10.24 6.57
CA GLY A 62 9.35 -9.25 6.98
C GLY A 62 8.69 -8.50 5.81
N GLY A 63 9.14 -8.74 4.58
CA GLY A 63 8.57 -8.14 3.37
C GLY A 63 9.20 -6.78 3.08
N ALA A 64 8.73 -6.16 2.01
CA ALA A 64 9.20 -4.85 1.58
C ALA A 64 8.08 -4.06 0.91
N ARG A 65 8.28 -2.75 0.78
CA ARG A 65 7.42 -1.87 0.00
C ARG A 65 8.21 -0.73 -0.64
N ALA A 66 7.67 -0.19 -1.72
CA ALA A 66 8.22 0.97 -2.39
C ALA A 66 7.11 1.88 -2.93
N MET A 67 7.35 3.18 -2.90
CA MET A 67 6.53 4.18 -3.58
C MET A 67 7.27 4.64 -4.82
N VAL A 68 6.61 4.54 -5.97
CA VAL A 68 7.19 4.85 -7.28
C VAL A 68 6.33 5.85 -8.02
N TYR A 69 6.93 6.90 -8.58
CA TYR A 69 6.28 7.82 -9.50
C TYR A 69 6.69 7.52 -10.93
N CYS A 70 5.73 7.36 -11.82
CA CYS A 70 5.99 7.04 -13.23
C CYS A 70 5.24 7.99 -14.17
N LYS A 71 5.82 8.27 -15.33
CA LYS A 71 5.12 8.89 -16.45
C LYS A 71 4.29 7.85 -17.19
N VAL A 72 3.06 8.21 -17.57
CA VAL A 72 2.21 7.41 -18.45
C VAL A 72 2.55 7.72 -19.90
N ALA A 73 3.04 6.72 -20.63
CA ALA A 73 3.26 6.84 -22.06
C ALA A 73 1.94 6.74 -22.84
N ALA A 74 1.98 7.10 -24.12
CA ALA A 74 0.86 7.10 -25.04
C ALA A 74 0.02 5.79 -25.06
N ARG A 75 0.68 4.64 -24.86
CA ARG A 75 0.07 3.30 -24.86
C ARG A 75 -0.40 2.84 -23.46
N GLY A 76 -0.23 3.66 -22.42
CA GLY A 76 -0.55 3.31 -21.02
C GLY A 76 0.53 2.52 -20.31
N THR A 77 1.70 2.36 -20.94
CA THR A 77 2.89 1.83 -20.28
C THR A 77 3.47 2.88 -19.34
N LEU A 78 4.07 2.43 -18.25
CA LEU A 78 4.77 3.31 -17.32
C LEU A 78 6.22 3.50 -17.78
N THR A 79 6.71 4.74 -17.73
CA THR A 79 8.06 5.12 -18.18
C THR A 79 8.66 6.18 -17.27
N GLY A 80 9.98 6.37 -17.29
CA GLY A 80 10.65 7.40 -16.48
C GLY A 80 10.34 7.28 -14.99
N CYS A 81 10.24 6.04 -14.49
CA CYS A 81 9.86 5.76 -13.12
C CYS A 81 10.96 6.18 -12.14
N THR A 82 10.58 6.83 -11.05
CA THR A 82 11.46 7.29 -9.98
C THR A 82 10.95 6.79 -8.64
N ILE A 83 11.87 6.33 -7.80
CA ILE A 83 11.56 5.80 -6.47
C ILE A 83 11.55 6.96 -5.47
N GLU A 84 10.40 7.19 -4.83
CA GLU A 84 10.25 8.21 -3.79
C GLU A 84 10.61 7.66 -2.42
N ALA A 85 10.05 6.50 -2.07
CA ALA A 85 10.21 5.88 -0.76
C ALA A 85 10.41 4.38 -0.89
N VAL A 86 11.19 3.78 0.01
CA VAL A 86 11.48 2.35 0.05
C VAL A 86 11.63 1.90 1.49
N GLU A 87 11.04 0.76 1.83
CA GLU A 87 11.19 0.14 3.14
C GLU A 87 11.30 -1.40 2.97
N PRO A 88 12.36 -2.05 3.46
CA PRO A 88 13.58 -1.46 3.98
C PRO A 88 14.38 -0.75 2.89
N HIS A 89 15.25 0.19 3.27
CA HIS A 89 16.14 0.94 2.36
C HIS A 89 17.24 0.05 1.72
N ARG A 90 16.83 -0.95 0.92
CA ARG A 90 17.72 -1.91 0.24
C ARG A 90 17.62 -1.76 -1.28
N GLN A 91 18.74 -1.99 -1.95
CA GLN A 91 18.83 -1.87 -3.40
C GLN A 91 17.94 -2.88 -4.14
N GLU A 92 17.77 -4.09 -3.59
CA GLU A 92 16.91 -5.15 -4.12
C GLU A 92 15.43 -4.73 -4.17
N VAL A 93 14.98 -3.91 -3.21
CA VAL A 93 13.60 -3.37 -3.20
C VAL A 93 13.46 -2.32 -4.28
N ARG A 94 14.45 -1.42 -4.42
CA ARG A 94 14.47 -0.40 -5.48
C ARG A 94 14.40 -1.05 -6.87
N SER A 95 15.25 -2.05 -7.11
CA SER A 95 15.30 -2.74 -8.41
C SER A 95 14.02 -3.53 -8.69
N SER A 96 13.49 -4.25 -7.68
CA SER A 96 12.23 -4.99 -7.82
C SER A 96 11.04 -4.06 -8.06
N ALA A 97 10.99 -2.92 -7.37
CA ALA A 97 9.96 -1.90 -7.55
C ALA A 97 9.94 -1.36 -8.98
N LEU A 98 11.10 -0.94 -9.50
CA LEU A 98 11.21 -0.49 -10.90
C LEU A 98 10.86 -1.61 -11.88
N GLY A 99 11.32 -2.84 -11.63
CA GLY A 99 10.98 -4.01 -12.45
C GLY A 99 9.47 -4.29 -12.48
N ALA A 100 8.79 -4.20 -11.34
CA ALA A 100 7.34 -4.38 -11.25
C ALA A 100 6.58 -3.31 -12.03
N THR A 101 7.02 -2.05 -12.01
CA THR A 101 6.33 -0.98 -12.78
C THR A 101 6.25 -1.25 -14.28
N ALA A 102 7.23 -1.97 -14.84
CA ALA A 102 7.23 -2.32 -16.25
C ALA A 102 6.08 -3.26 -16.64
N LEU A 103 5.51 -4.00 -15.67
CA LEU A 103 4.43 -4.96 -15.86
C LEU A 103 3.04 -4.32 -15.84
N TYR A 104 2.90 -3.09 -15.33
CA TYR A 104 1.62 -2.40 -15.27
C TYR A 104 1.23 -1.76 -16.61
N ARG A 105 -0.07 -1.76 -16.90
CA ARG A 105 -0.67 -1.05 -18.04
C ARG A 105 -2.00 -0.42 -17.62
N LEU A 106 -2.21 0.85 -17.96
CA LEU A 106 -3.50 1.53 -17.76
C LEU A 106 -4.54 1.13 -18.81
N THR A 107 -5.82 1.21 -18.43
CA THR A 107 -6.96 1.04 -19.37
C THR A 107 -7.01 2.15 -20.41
N ALA A 108 -7.79 1.93 -21.48
CA ALA A 108 -7.99 2.94 -22.51
C ALA A 108 -8.58 4.25 -21.96
N GLU A 109 -9.55 4.12 -21.07
CA GLU A 109 -10.24 5.24 -20.44
C GLU A 109 -9.29 6.11 -19.62
N ASP A 110 -8.54 5.52 -18.69
CA ASP A 110 -7.66 6.29 -17.82
C ASP A 110 -6.49 6.91 -18.59
N ARG A 111 -6.02 6.26 -19.67
CA ARG A 111 -5.05 6.89 -20.59
C ARG A 111 -5.59 8.19 -21.20
N LEU A 112 -6.88 8.25 -21.52
CA LEU A 112 -7.51 9.46 -22.06
C LEU A 112 -7.64 10.53 -20.99
N LYS A 113 -8.08 10.18 -19.78
CA LYS A 113 -8.14 11.11 -18.64
C LYS A 113 -6.78 11.74 -18.36
N VAL A 114 -5.73 10.91 -18.32
CA VAL A 114 -4.35 11.34 -18.10
C VAL A 114 -3.84 12.24 -19.22
N ARG A 115 -4.18 11.96 -20.48
CA ARG A 115 -3.81 12.82 -21.64
C ARG A 115 -4.55 14.15 -21.68
N GLN A 116 -5.81 14.18 -21.23
CA GLN A 116 -6.65 15.38 -21.21
C GLN A 116 -6.31 16.29 -20.01
N SER A 117 -5.63 15.76 -19.00
CA SER A 117 -5.16 16.54 -17.87
C SER A 117 -4.15 17.61 -18.33
N LYS A 118 -4.31 18.83 -17.81
CA LYS A 118 -3.31 19.90 -17.98
C LYS A 118 -2.02 19.62 -17.20
N GLN A 119 -2.06 18.67 -16.26
CA GLN A 119 -0.90 18.26 -15.47
C GLN A 119 -0.09 17.20 -16.22
N PRO A 120 1.24 17.15 -15.99
CA PRO A 120 2.04 16.10 -16.57
C PRO A 120 1.55 14.72 -16.12
N PRO A 121 1.53 13.72 -17.01
CA PRO A 121 0.81 12.47 -16.84
C PRO A 121 1.56 11.52 -15.90
N TYR A 122 1.55 11.80 -14.60
CA TYR A 122 2.19 10.94 -13.60
C TYR A 122 1.17 10.05 -12.89
N VAL A 123 1.65 8.89 -12.44
CA VAL A 123 0.94 8.01 -11.51
C VAL A 123 1.87 7.68 -10.35
N ALA A 124 1.30 7.49 -9.16
CA ALA A 124 2.02 6.95 -8.02
C ALA A 124 1.61 5.48 -7.81
N LEU A 125 2.58 4.60 -7.65
CA LEU A 125 2.36 3.20 -7.28
C LEU A 125 2.96 2.94 -5.90
N VAL A 126 2.15 2.36 -5.02
CA VAL A 126 2.65 1.72 -3.81
C VAL A 126 2.74 0.23 -4.09
N LEU A 127 3.96 -0.28 -4.16
CA LEU A 127 4.26 -1.68 -4.42
C LEU A 127 4.58 -2.35 -3.09
N VAL A 128 3.96 -3.51 -2.84
CA VAL A 128 4.19 -4.31 -1.64
C VAL A 128 4.67 -5.69 -2.06
N PHE A 129 5.78 -6.11 -1.45
CA PHE A 129 6.44 -7.38 -1.66
C PHE A 129 6.29 -8.20 -0.38
N PRO A 130 5.39 -9.20 -0.32
CA PRO A 130 5.31 -10.07 0.83
C PRO A 130 6.59 -10.90 0.98
N ASP A 131 6.94 -11.26 2.21
CA ASP A 131 8.08 -12.17 2.44
C ASP A 131 7.78 -13.59 1.95
N LYS A 132 8.78 -14.47 2.02
CA LYS A 132 8.65 -15.90 1.66
C LYS A 132 7.55 -16.68 2.41
N ARG A 133 7.01 -16.14 3.51
CA ARG A 133 5.90 -16.71 4.29
C ARG A 133 4.56 -16.03 3.95
N GLY A 134 4.53 -15.17 2.93
CA GLY A 134 3.36 -14.37 2.58
C GLY A 134 3.09 -13.21 3.53
N ARG A 135 4.01 -12.90 4.45
CA ARG A 135 3.79 -11.82 5.43
C ARG A 135 4.05 -10.47 4.79
N LEU A 136 3.13 -9.55 5.01
CA LEU A 136 3.27 -8.16 4.62
C LEU A 136 4.18 -7.41 5.62
N PRO A 137 4.87 -6.35 5.19
CA PRO A 137 5.61 -5.48 6.09
C PRO A 137 4.67 -4.90 7.15
N THR A 138 4.94 -5.25 8.42
CA THR A 138 4.14 -4.89 9.60
C THR A 138 4.33 -3.44 10.02
N ASP A 139 5.43 -2.81 9.62
CA ASP A 139 5.74 -1.45 10.00
C ASP A 139 4.90 -0.49 9.16
N CYS A 140 3.86 0.09 9.74
CA CYS A 140 3.07 1.14 9.10
C CYS A 140 3.84 2.47 9.13
N ASN A 141 4.82 2.64 8.23
CA ASN A 141 5.43 3.95 8.02
C ASN A 141 4.37 4.85 7.35
N PRO A 142 3.99 5.98 7.97
CA PRO A 142 2.95 6.88 7.44
C PRO A 142 3.30 7.46 6.06
N ALA A 143 4.55 7.37 5.62
CA ALA A 143 4.95 7.71 4.26
C ALA A 143 4.30 6.83 3.17
N PHE A 144 3.73 5.67 3.52
CA PHE A 144 3.18 4.69 2.56
C PHE A 144 1.68 4.43 2.71
N ALA A 145 0.88 5.45 3.04
CA ALA A 145 -0.57 5.30 3.23
C ALA A 145 -1.24 4.46 2.11
N CYS A 146 -2.07 3.51 2.54
CA CYS A 146 -2.24 2.18 1.97
C CYS A 146 -3.06 2.01 0.68
N ALA A 147 -2.93 2.86 -0.34
CA ALA A 147 -3.45 2.48 -1.67
C ALA A 147 -2.68 3.08 -2.85
N PRO A 148 -2.65 2.41 -4.02
CA PRO A 148 -2.21 3.01 -5.26
C PRO A 148 -3.24 4.08 -5.68
N TYR A 149 -2.77 5.32 -5.80
CA TYR A 149 -3.61 6.47 -6.14
C TYR A 149 -3.00 7.21 -7.33
N ILE A 150 -3.82 7.76 -8.22
CA ILE A 150 -3.34 8.75 -9.18
C ILE A 150 -3.11 10.05 -8.41
N ILE A 151 -1.90 10.20 -7.87
CA ILE A 151 -1.47 11.45 -7.27
C ILE A 151 -0.98 12.33 -8.43
N GLY A 152 -1.56 13.52 -8.56
CA GLY A 152 -0.97 14.59 -9.38
C GLY A 152 0.51 14.81 -9.00
N PRO A 153 1.30 15.52 -9.82
CA PRO A 153 2.74 15.64 -9.59
C PRO A 153 3.05 16.05 -8.14
N PRO A 154 4.08 15.45 -7.50
CA PRO A 154 4.48 15.86 -6.16
C PRO A 154 4.68 17.38 -6.14
N ARG A 155 4.08 18.07 -5.18
CA ARG A 155 4.24 19.52 -5.00
C ARG A 155 5.65 19.80 -4.46
N GLY A 156 6.65 19.71 -5.32
CA GLY A 156 8.04 19.96 -5.01
C GLY A 156 8.87 19.75 -6.27
N LYS A 157 9.63 20.77 -6.69
CA LYS A 157 10.61 20.59 -7.76
C LYS A 157 11.55 19.44 -7.37
N PRO A 158 11.85 18.49 -8.27
CA PRO A 158 12.93 17.54 -8.02
C PRO A 158 14.19 18.35 -7.70
N ARG A 159 14.77 18.13 -6.51
CA ARG A 159 16.11 18.63 -6.21
C ARG A 159 17.08 17.72 -6.97
N SER A 160 17.50 18.20 -8.13
CA SER A 160 18.69 17.73 -8.85
C SER A 160 19.95 17.99 -8.04
#